data_AF-A0A3D4T9J7-F1
#
_entry.id   AF-A0A3D4T9J7-F1
#
_cell.length_a   1.000
_cell.length_b   1.000
_cell.length_c   1.000
_cell.angle_alpha   90.00
_cell.angle_beta   90.00
_cell.angle_gamma   90.00
#
_symmetry.space_group_name_H-M   'P 1'
#
loop_
_entity.id
_entity.type
_entity.pdbx_description
1 polymer ?
#
loop_
_entity_poly.entity_id
_entity_poly.type
_entity_poly.pdbx_seq_one_letter_code
_entity_poly.pdbx_strand_id
1 'polypeptide(L)' 'MNKIWIVARREFLTRVQKKTFLLTTIGLPLLIFGFYAAIIFFSVKGSDDYTVAVVDKANIFEG' A
#
# COMPACT_ATOMS: atom_id res chain seq x y z
N MET A 1 9.71 12.68 -40.29
CA MET A 1 9.87 11.87 -39.06
C MET A 1 11.10 12.23 -38.22
N ASN A 2 12.03 13.08 -38.70
CA ASN A 2 13.28 13.43 -37.99
C ASN A 2 13.14 14.41 -36.80
N LYS A 3 11.91 14.75 -36.39
CA LYS A 3 11.63 15.77 -35.34
C LYS A 3 11.02 15.19 -34.07
N ILE A 4 10.75 13.87 -34.03
CA ILE A 4 10.11 13.20 -32.88
C ILE A 4 10.89 13.48 -31.60
N TRP A 5 12.22 13.42 -31.65
CA TRP A 5 13.07 13.68 -30.49
C TRP A 5 12.96 15.12 -29.96
N ILE A 6 12.87 16.10 -30.85
CA ILE A 6 12.73 17.52 -30.50
C ILE A 6 11.37 17.76 -29.82
N VAL A 7 10.31 17.15 -30.35
CA VAL A 7 8.96 17.24 -29.80
C VAL A 7 8.88 16.56 -28.43
N ALA A 8 9.43 15.35 -28.30
CA ALA A 8 9.45 14.61 -27.05
C ALA A 8 10.21 15.37 -25.95
N ARG A 9 11.36 15.96 -26.28
CA ARG A 9 12.14 16.79 -25.33
C ARG A 9 11.35 17.99 -24.83
N ARG A 10 10.68 18.72 -25.72
CA ARG A 10 9.85 19.88 -25.35
C ARG A 10 8.71 19.46 -24.43
N GLU A 11 8.03 18.37 -24.77
CA GLU A 11 6.88 17.88 -24.02
C GLU A 11 7.29 17.36 -22.63
N PHE A 12 8.43 16.68 -22.54
CA PHE A 12 8.99 16.23 -21.27
C PHE A 12 9.34 17.41 -20.36
N LEU A 13 10.07 18.41 -20.86
CA LEU A 13 10.43 19.59 -20.06
C LEU A 13 9.19 20.35 -19.56
N THR A 14 8.16 20.46 -20.40
CA THR A 14 6.94 21.20 -20.05
C THR A 14 6.00 20.44 -19.12
N ARG A 15 5.99 19.10 -19.15
CA ARG A 15 5.12 18.30 -18.28
C ARG A 15 5.83 17.81 -17.03
N VAL A 16 7.01 17.22 -17.19
CA VAL A 16 7.71 16.51 -16.11
C VAL A 16 8.43 17.46 -15.17
N GLN A 17 8.96 18.60 -15.61
CA GLN A 17 9.64 19.54 -14.70
C GLN A 17 8.70 20.41 -13.86
N LYS A 18 7.37 20.30 -14.06
CA LYS A 18 6.41 21.02 -13.21
C LYS A 18 6.46 20.45 -11.79
N LYS A 19 6.55 21.33 -10.79
CA LYS A 19 6.55 20.94 -9.37
C LYS A 19 5.35 20.05 -9.03
N THR A 20 4.16 20.37 -9.53
CA THR A 20 2.95 19.57 -9.33
C THR A 20 3.06 18.16 -9.93
N PHE A 21 3.75 18.01 -11.07
CA PHE A 21 3.98 16.70 -11.68
C PHE A 21 4.89 15.84 -10.81
N LEU A 22 6.05 16.37 -10.37
CA LEU A 22 6.93 15.64 -9.46
C LEU A 22 6.23 15.33 -8.12
N LEU A 23 5.53 16.31 -7.55
CA LEU A 23 4.87 16.16 -6.26
C LEU A 23 3.80 15.07 -6.28
N THR A 24 3.02 14.97 -7.35
CA THR A 24 2.00 13.92 -7.48
C THR A 24 2.62 12.58 -7.88
N THR A 25 3.56 12.56 -8.83
CA THR A 25 4.20 11.33 -9.32
C THR A 25 5.02 10.63 -8.23
N ILE A 26 5.67 11.39 -7.35
CA ILE A 26 6.46 10.84 -6.24
C ILE A 26 5.61 10.76 -4.96
N GLY A 27 4.82 11.79 -4.67
CA GLY A 27 4.04 11.88 -3.44
C GLY A 27 2.91 10.85 -3.38
N LEU A 28 2.24 10.55 -4.50
CA LEU A 28 1.16 9.56 -4.51
C LEU A 28 1.68 8.14 -4.17
N PRO A 29 2.75 7.61 -4.81
CA PRO A 29 3.35 6.34 -4.39
C PRO A 29 3.79 6.32 -2.93
N LEU A 30 4.43 7.40 -2.44
CA LEU A 30 4.86 7.48 -1.04
C LEU A 30 3.68 7.46 -0.06
N LEU A 31 2.60 8.17 -0.39
CA LEU A 31 1.38 8.19 0.39
C LEU A 31 0.71 6.81 0.42
N ILE A 32 0.65 6.11 -0.72
CA ILE A 32 0.13 4.74 -0.79
C ILE A 32 0.98 3.82 0.10
N PHE A 33 2.31 3.91 0.01
CA PHE A 33 3.21 3.14 0.86
C PHE A 33 2.99 3.43 2.35
N GLY A 34 2.82 4.70 2.72
CA GLY A 34 2.51 5.12 4.09
C GLY A 34 1.20 4.53 4.60
N PHE A 35 0.14 4.51 3.79
CA PHE A 35 -1.13 3.88 4.16
C PHE A 35 -0.99 2.37 4.37
N TYR A 36 -0.32 1.66 3.46
CA TYR A 36 -0.09 0.22 3.63
C TYR A 36 0.72 -0.07 4.90
N ALA A 37 1.77 0.70 5.17
CA ALA A 37 2.55 0.57 6.39
C ALA A 37 1.70 0.76 7.65
N ALA A 38 0.81 1.77 7.66
CA ALA A 38 -0.12 2.02 8.75
C ALA A 38 -1.10 0.85 8.94
N ILE A 39 -1.71 0.36 7.86
CA ILE A 39 -2.63 -0.78 7.88
C ILE A 39 -1.94 -2.01 8.50
N ILE A 40 -0.74 -2.34 8.02
CA ILE A 40 0.03 -3.50 8.53
C ILE A 40 0.34 -3.31 10.01
N PHE A 41 0.82 -2.14 10.41
CA PHE A 41 1.16 -1.83 11.80
C PHE A 41 -0.02 -2.03 12.75
N PHE A 42 -1.21 -1.57 12.39
CA PHE A 42 -2.41 -1.77 13.20
C PHE A 42 -2.93 -3.21 13.13
N SER A 43 -2.85 -3.86 11.98
CA SER A 43 -3.34 -5.24 11.78
C SER A 43 -2.54 -6.25 12.60
N VAL A 44 -1.22 -6.10 12.70
CA VAL A 44 -0.37 -7.03 13.47
C VAL A 44 -0.63 -6.93 14.98
N LYS A 45 -1.11 -5.78 15.47
CA LYS A 45 -1.41 -5.60 16.89
C LYS A 45 -2.75 -6.19 17.34
N GLY A 46 -3.62 -6.60 16.42
CA GLY A 46 -4.98 -7.06 16.72
C GLY A 46 -5.16 -8.58 16.78
N SER A 47 -4.10 -9.37 16.65
CA SER A 47 -4.19 -10.82 16.79
C SER A 47 -4.15 -11.21 18.27
N ASP A 48 -5.32 -11.23 18.90
CA ASP A 48 -5.48 -11.79 20.24
C ASP A 48 -5.68 -13.30 20.15
N ASP A 49 -4.91 -14.05 20.94
CA ASP A 49 -5.11 -15.49 21.11
C ASP A 49 -6.27 -15.72 22.10
N TYR A 50 -7.44 -16.10 21.57
CA TYR A 50 -8.60 -16.39 22.39
C TYR A 50 -8.58 -17.84 22.85
N THR A 51 -8.43 -18.04 24.16
CA THR A 51 -8.64 -19.37 24.77
C THR A 51 -10.13 -19.60 24.98
N VAL A 52 -10.71 -20.53 24.23
CA VAL A 52 -12.12 -20.92 24.36
C VAL A 52 -12.23 -22.14 25.25
N ALA A 53 -12.85 -21.98 26.42
CA ALA A 53 -13.20 -23.13 27.27
C ALA A 53 -14.44 -23.82 26.71
N VAL A 54 -14.31 -25.10 26.35
CA VAL A 54 -15.43 -25.94 25.89
C VAL A 54 -15.80 -26.88 27.02
N VAL A 55 -17.06 -26.82 27.47
CA VAL A 55 -17.60 -27.77 28.45
C VAL A 55 -18.16 -28.97 27.69
N ASP A 56 -17.43 -30.08 27.69
CA ASP A 56 -17.93 -31.35 27.18
C ASP A 56 -18.60 -32.14 28.30
N LYS A 57 -19.92 -32.27 28.23
CA LYS A 57 -20.71 -33.08 29.18
C LYS A 57 -20.91 -34.51 28.71
N ALA A 58 -20.64 -34.79 27.44
CA ALA A 58 -20.93 -36.07 26.81
C ALA A 58 -19.66 -36.92 26.61
N ASN A 59 -18.49 -36.44 27.06
CA ASN A 59 -17.18 -37.08 26.92
C ASN A 59 -16.89 -37.57 25.50
N ILE A 60 -17.28 -36.77 24.51
CA ILE A 60 -17.12 -37.08 23.09
C ILE A 60 -15.68 -36.82 22.63
N PHE A 61 -14.98 -35.91 23.30
CA PHE A 61 -13.62 -35.50 22.94
C PHE A 61 -12.53 -36.18 23.80
N GLU A 62 -12.88 -37.14 24.66
CA GLU A 62 -11.93 -37.96 25.40
C GLU A 62 -11.37 -39.06 24.49
N GLY A 63 -10.13 -38.88 24.03
CA GLY A 63 -9.29 -39.92 23.44
C GLY A 63 -8.32 -40.50 24.47
#